data_AF-A0AAJ6D5W5-F1
#
_entry.id   AF-A0AAJ6D5W5-F1
#
_cell.length_a   1.000
_cell.length_b   1.000
_cell.length_c   1.000
_cell.angle_alpha   90.00
_cell.angle_beta   90.00
_cell.angle_gamma   90.00
#
_symmetry.space_group_name_H-M   'P 1'
#
loop_
_entity.id
_entity.type
_entity.pdbx_description
1 polymer ?
#
loop_
_entity_poly.entity_id
_entity_poly.type
_entity_poly.pdbx_seq_one_letter_code
_entity_poly.pdbx_strand_id
1 'polypeptide(L)' 'MRAWIISDIHWQQMESRWREPVRIPQDADVCICAGDIAENISDSVTYLRREIEPHKPVVVVLGNHDYFGSSIELA' A
#
# COMPACT_ATOMS: atom_id res chain seq x y z
N MET A 1 -11.52 1.46 18.51
CA MET A 1 -11.09 1.31 17.11
C MET A 1 -9.60 1.61 17.02
N ARG A 2 -8.80 0.71 16.47
CA ARG A 2 -7.35 0.81 16.32
C ARG A 2 -7.00 0.82 14.84
N ALA A 3 -6.21 1.81 14.41
CA ALA A 3 -5.73 1.91 13.05
C ALA A 3 -4.28 1.48 12.96
N TRP A 4 -3.96 0.66 11.97
CA TRP A 4 -2.59 0.40 11.55
C TRP A 4 -2.25 1.34 10.41
N ILE A 5 -1.34 2.28 10.65
CA ILE A 5 -0.98 3.33 9.70
C ILE A 5 0.40 3.03 9.13
N ILE A 6 0.50 2.96 7.81
CA ILE A 6 1.73 2.67 7.06
C ILE A 6 1.86 3.61 5.87
N SER A 7 3.08 3.80 5.37
CA SER A 7 3.41 4.71 4.27
C SER A 7 4.72 4.27 3.62
N ASP A 8 5.01 4.79 2.42
CA ASP A 8 6.31 4.69 1.75
C ASP A 8 6.80 3.24 1.61
N ILE A 9 5.88 2.34 1.26
CA ILE A 9 6.16 0.90 1.16
C ILE A 9 7.13 0.65 0.01
N HIS A 10 6.99 1.35 -1.13
CA HIS A 10 7.80 1.10 -2.32
C HIS A 10 7.96 -0.41 -2.61
N TRP A 11 6.81 -1.09 -2.77
CA TRP A 11 6.70 -2.54 -2.72
C TRP A 11 7.65 -3.26 -3.69
N GLN A 12 7.80 -2.79 -4.93
CA GLN A 12 8.72 -3.42 -5.89
C GLN A 12 10.18 -3.38 -5.40
N GLN A 13 10.60 -2.26 -4.80
CA GLN A 13 11.92 -2.11 -4.21
C GLN A 13 12.05 -2.99 -2.96
N MET A 14 11.00 -3.06 -2.13
CA MET A 14 10.98 -3.93 -0.96
C MET A 14 11.07 -5.41 -1.35
N GLU A 15 10.26 -5.91 -2.28
CA GLU A 15 10.28 -7.31 -2.73
C GLU A 15 11.68 -7.74 -3.21
N SER A 16 12.38 -6.84 -3.92
CA SER A 16 13.74 -7.10 -4.41
C SER A 16 14.78 -7.22 -3.28
N ARG A 17 14.56 -6.57 -2.13
CA ARG A 17 15.51 -6.45 -1.02
C ARG A 17 15.14 -7.31 0.20
N TRP A 18 13.85 -7.57 0.40
CA TRP A 18 13.26 -8.16 1.59
C TRP A 18 12.15 -9.13 1.15
N ARG A 19 12.38 -10.43 1.39
CA ARG A 19 11.44 -11.49 1.00
C ARG A 19 10.48 -11.91 2.10
N GLU A 20 10.51 -11.22 3.25
CA GLU A 20 9.57 -11.53 4.33
C GLU A 20 8.17 -10.99 4.00
N PRO A 21 7.12 -11.76 4.27
CA PRO A 21 5.75 -11.27 4.12
C PRO A 21 5.46 -10.16 5.12
N VAL A 22 4.52 -9.28 4.76
CA VAL A 22 4.08 -8.20 5.65
C VAL A 22 3.43 -8.80 6.90
N ARG A 23 3.89 -8.36 8.08
CA ARG A 23 3.29 -8.77 9.35
C ARG A 23 2.05 -7.94 9.62
N ILE A 24 0.88 -8.55 9.43
CA ILE A 24 -0.41 -7.90 9.69
C ILE A 24 -0.71 -7.92 11.20
N PRO A 25 -0.92 -6.76 11.87
CA PRO A 25 -1.24 -6.71 13.29
C PRO A 25 -2.63 -7.29 13.54
N GLN A 26 -2.78 -8.19 14.52
CA GLN A 26 -4.08 -8.83 14.80
C GLN A 26 -5.10 -7.84 15.39
N ASP A 27 -4.63 -6.88 16.18
CA ASP A 27 -5.42 -5.96 16.99
C ASP A 27 -5.86 -4.67 16.27
N ALA A 28 -5.50 -4.49 14.99
CA ALA A 28 -5.97 -3.36 14.21
C ALA A 28 -7.33 -3.67 13.54
N ASP A 29 -8.21 -2.68 13.50
CA ASP A 29 -9.54 -2.80 12.86
C ASP A 29 -9.49 -2.38 11.38
N VAL A 30 -8.51 -1.54 11.01
CA VAL A 30 -8.35 -0.96 9.67
C VAL A 30 -6.87 -0.71 9.37
N CYS A 31 -6.48 -0.87 8.11
CA CYS A 31 -5.19 -0.39 7.60
C CYS A 31 -5.39 0.95 6.89
N ILE A 32 -4.58 1.95 7.23
CA ILE A 32 -4.51 3.23 6.53
C ILE A 32 -3.15 3.29 5.85
N CYS A 33 -3.15 3.31 4.51
CA CYS A 33 -1.94 3.46 3.72
C CYS A 33 -1.82 4.88 3.19
N ALA A 34 -0.78 5.60 3.63
CA ALA A 34 -0.60 7.04 3.42
C ALA A 34 0.31 7.39 2.22
N GLY A 35 0.27 6.57 1.17
CA GLY A 35 0.91 6.85 -0.12
C GLY A 35 2.26 6.20 -0.31
N ASP A 36 2.78 6.39 -1.52
CA ASP A 36 4.08 5.91 -2.01
C ASP A 36 4.23 4.38 -1.83
N ILE A 37 3.20 3.68 -2.29
CA ILE A 37 3.13 2.22 -2.23
C ILE A 37 3.94 1.62 -3.37
N ALA A 38 3.78 2.16 -4.58
CA ALA A 38 4.43 1.72 -5.80
C ALA A 38 4.65 2.92 -6.75
N GLU A 39 5.12 2.64 -7.97
CA GLU A 39 5.35 3.68 -9.00
C GLU A 39 4.11 4.00 -9.86
N ASN A 40 2.99 3.30 -9.66
CA ASN A 40 1.71 3.61 -10.32
C ASN A 40 0.53 3.04 -9.53
N ILE A 41 -0.65 3.65 -9.67
CA ILE A 41 -1.88 3.31 -8.94
C ILE A 41 -2.29 1.84 -9.12
N SER A 42 -2.19 1.32 -10.35
CA SER A 42 -2.59 -0.05 -10.65
C SER A 42 -1.79 -1.06 -9.82
N ASP A 43 -0.48 -0.86 -9.72
CA ASP A 43 0.40 -1.68 -8.90
C ASP A 43 0.12 -1.49 -7.40
N SER A 44 -0.09 -0.24 -6.95
CA SER A 44 -0.42 0.07 -5.56
C SER A 44 -1.69 -0.62 -5.10
N VAL A 45 -2.78 -0.53 -5.89
CA VAL A 45 -4.06 -1.18 -5.60
C VAL A 45 -3.91 -2.70 -5.68
N THR A 46 -3.20 -3.23 -6.68
CA THR A 46 -2.99 -4.67 -6.83
C THR A 46 -2.25 -5.25 -5.63
N TYR A 47 -1.20 -4.58 -5.15
CA TYR A 47 -0.46 -4.98 -3.96
C TYR A 47 -1.33 -4.96 -2.70
N LEU A 48 -2.03 -3.86 -2.44
CA LEU A 48 -2.90 -3.73 -1.26
C LEU A 48 -4.00 -4.80 -1.25
N ARG A 49 -4.62 -5.08 -2.41
CA ARG A 49 -5.64 -6.13 -2.55
C ARG A 49 -5.09 -7.54 -2.36
N ARG A 50 -3.81 -7.77 -2.64
CA ARG A 50 -3.18 -9.09 -2.53
C ARG A 50 -2.69 -9.37 -1.11
N GLU A 51 -2.03 -8.39 -0.48
CA GLU A 51 -1.29 -8.60 0.76
C GLU A 51 -2.05 -8.15 2.02
N ILE A 52 -2.87 -7.09 1.93
CA ILE A 52 -3.45 -6.43 3.12
C ILE A 52 -4.97 -6.61 3.19
N GLU A 53 -5.70 -6.28 2.12
CA GLU A 53 -7.17 -6.31 2.08
C GLU A 53 -7.80 -7.66 2.45
N PRO A 54 -7.19 -8.83 2.15
CA PRO A 54 -7.72 -10.12 2.59
C PRO A 54 -7.79 -10.27 4.12
N HIS A 55 -7.03 -9.46 4.86
CA HIS A 55 -6.92 -9.54 6.31
C HIS A 55 -7.67 -8.41 7.02
N LYS A 56 -7.68 -7.20 6.44
CA LYS A 56 -8.30 -5.99 7.03
C LYS A 56 -8.81 -5.04 5.96
N PRO A 57 -9.90 -4.29 6.21
CA PRO A 57 -10.28 -3.16 5.38
C PRO A 57 -9.12 -2.17 5.21
N VAL A 58 -8.97 -1.63 4.00
CA VAL A 58 -7.89 -0.70 3.65
C VAL A 58 -8.48 0.64 3.23
N VAL A 59 -7.97 1.72 3.81
CA VAL A 59 -8.14 3.09 3.32
C VAL A 59 -6.80 3.54 2.75
N VAL A 60 -6.79 4.01 1.50
CA VAL A 60 -5.58 4.47 0.83
C VAL A 60 -5.68 5.95 0.47
N VAL A 61 -4.60 6.68 0.75
CA VAL A 61 -4.29 7.98 0.15
C VAL A 61 -3.13 7.73 -0.80
N LEU A 62 -3.26 8.15 -2.06
CA LEU A 62 -2.21 7.96 -3.06
C LEU A 62 -1.15 9.07 -2.93
N GLY A 63 0.11 8.68 -2.89
CA GLY A 63 1.29 9.55 -2.87
C GLY A 63 1.78 9.91 -4.27
N ASN A 64 2.90 10.64 -4.37
CA ASN A 64 3.42 11.07 -5.66
C ASN A 64 4.02 9.93 -6.48
N HIS A 65 4.61 8.92 -5.84
CA HIS A 65 5.13 7.76 -6.55
C HIS A 65 4.00 6.92 -7.14
N ASP A 66 2.84 6.87 -6.49
CA ASP A 66 1.68 6.18 -7.05
C ASP A 66 1.17 6.82 -8.37
N TYR A 67 1.67 8.00 -8.75
CA TYR A 67 1.43 8.68 -10.03
C TYR A 67 2.72 8.84 -10.87
N PHE A 68 3.79 8.08 -10.62
CA PHE A 68 5.03 8.29 -11.35
C PHE A 68 4.86 8.01 -12.85
N GLY A 69 5.25 8.98 -13.69
CA GLY A 69 5.05 8.91 -15.14
C GLY A 69 3.59 9.08 -15.60
N SER A 70 2.67 9.40 -14.69
CA SER A 70 1.26 9.69 -14.97
C SER A 70 0.81 10.96 -14.22
N SER A 71 -0.50 11.20 -14.18
CA SER A 71 -1.10 12.25 -13.37
C SER A 71 -2.46 11.79 -12.85
N ILE A 72 -3.02 12.51 -11.89
CA ILE A 72 -4.38 12.26 -11.36
C ILE A 72 -5.44 12.30 -12.46
N GLU A 73 -5.21 13.05 -13.55
CA GLU A 73 -6.16 13.16 -14.67
C GLU A 73 -6.25 11.88 -15.51
N LEU A 74 -5.25 11.00 -15.43
CA LEU A 74 -5.12 9.78 -16.25
C LEU A 74 -5.23 8.49 -15.42
N ALA A 75 -5.74 8.62 -14.19
CA ALA A 75 -5.87 7.59 -13.17
C ALA A 75 -7.14 6.75 -13.28
#